data_AF-A0A7C5XWZ4-F1
#
_entry.id   AF-A0A7C5XWZ4-F1
#
_cell.length_a   1.000
_cell.length_b   1.000
_cell.length_c   1.000
_cell.angle_alpha   90.00
_cell.angle_beta   90.00
_cell.angle_gamma   90.00
#
_symmetry.space_group_name_H-M   'P 1'
#
loop_
_entity.id
_entity.type
_entity.pdbx_description
1 polymer ?
#
loop_
_entity_poly.entity_id
_entity_poly.type
_entity_poly.pdbx_seq_one_letter_code
_entity_poly.pdbx_strand_id
1 'polypeptide(L)'
;MERLFSIIKILSYLEKNCVIRYYFIEKWSEDLWKIFSKKFSDTKIYYQIFDPYKTPSQRILMYSLARALRSFEMKQNISRNINIEILLIISGSRDINKAVQNLGPRVGDPAMLTIINCEKTFLHPDLEFKEIKPVDIGLERLLENLENLSKTLKISTVLCDEKKDLGERILCIEKNIINKISLLRD
;
A
#
# COMPACT_ATOMS: atom_id res chain seq x y z
N MET A 1 11.77 23.68 -1.44
CA MET A 1 10.57 23.90 -0.60
C MET A 1 9.29 23.51 -1.32
N GLU A 2 9.03 23.96 -2.56
CA GLU A 2 7.78 23.66 -3.31
C GLU A 2 7.42 22.16 -3.43
N ARG A 3 8.41 21.29 -3.65
CA ARG A 3 8.20 19.82 -3.71
C ARG A 3 7.62 19.25 -2.42
N LEU A 4 8.05 19.73 -1.26
CA LEU A 4 7.58 19.25 0.04
C LEU A 4 6.15 19.74 0.31
N PHE A 5 5.83 20.98 -0.09
CA PHE A 5 4.48 21.52 0.00
C PHE A 5 3.48 20.74 -0.87
N SER A 6 3.89 20.29 -2.07
CA SER A 6 3.02 19.50 -2.95
C SER A 6 2.62 18.16 -2.33
N ILE A 7 3.56 17.40 -1.74
CA ILE A 7 3.24 16.09 -1.15
C ILE A 7 2.42 16.21 0.13
N ILE A 8 2.67 17.24 0.96
CA ILE A 8 1.87 17.50 2.17
C ILE A 8 0.43 17.85 1.80
N LYS A 9 0.23 18.64 0.74
CA LYS A 9 -1.11 18.99 0.25
C LYS A 9 -1.86 17.74 -0.24
N ILE A 10 -1.20 16.87 -1.00
CA ILE A 10 -1.80 15.62 -1.48
C ILE A 10 -2.14 14.72 -0.29
N LEU A 11 -1.22 14.52 0.65
CA LEU A 11 -1.45 13.73 1.87
C LEU A 11 -2.66 14.24 2.65
N SER A 12 -2.75 15.54 2.92
CA SER A 12 -3.87 16.13 3.64
C SER A 12 -5.21 15.94 2.91
N TYR A 13 -5.19 15.96 1.57
CA TYR A 13 -6.37 15.62 0.79
C TYR A 13 -6.75 14.15 0.97
N LEU A 14 -5.79 13.24 0.83
CA LEU A 14 -6.05 11.80 0.92
C LEU A 14 -6.56 11.40 2.31
N GLU A 15 -5.94 11.89 3.39
CA GLU A 15 -6.37 11.63 4.76
C GLU A 15 -7.81 12.07 5.05
N LYS A 16 -8.28 13.14 4.39
CA LYS A 16 -9.63 13.67 4.58
C LYS A 16 -10.68 13.00 3.71
N ASN A 17 -10.29 12.43 2.57
CA ASN A 17 -11.23 12.03 1.52
C ASN A 17 -11.15 10.56 1.16
N CYS A 18 -10.12 9.82 1.60
CA CYS A 18 -9.91 8.45 1.22
C CYS A 18 -10.10 7.48 2.39
N VAL A 19 -10.71 6.33 2.09
CA VAL A 19 -10.86 5.20 3.01
C VAL A 19 -10.08 4.03 2.45
N ILE A 20 -9.33 3.35 3.32
CA ILE A 20 -8.58 2.15 2.99
C ILE A 20 -9.29 0.94 3.59
N ARG A 21 -9.53 -0.09 2.77
CA ARG A 21 -10.07 -1.38 3.20
C ARG A 21 -9.17 -2.52 2.75
N TYR A 22 -9.09 -3.55 3.59
CA TYR A 22 -8.34 -4.77 3.36
C TYR A 22 -9.30 -5.91 3.10
N TYR A 23 -8.96 -6.78 2.16
CA TYR A 23 -9.76 -7.93 1.74
C TYR A 23 -8.85 -9.14 1.63
N PHE A 24 -9.18 -10.21 2.34
CA PHE A 24 -8.43 -11.46 2.28
C PHE A 24 -8.96 -12.34 1.15
N ILE A 25 -8.08 -12.73 0.24
CA ILE A 25 -8.36 -13.61 -0.89
C ILE A 25 -7.72 -14.96 -0.59
N GLU A 26 -8.51 -16.00 -0.42
CA GLU A 26 -7.99 -17.34 -0.08
C GLU A 26 -7.09 -17.93 -1.17
N LYS A 27 -7.41 -17.66 -2.45
CA LYS A 27 -6.69 -18.21 -3.60
C LYS A 27 -6.43 -17.15 -4.66
N TRP A 28 -5.18 -16.68 -4.72
CA TRP A 28 -4.76 -15.68 -5.70
C TRP A 28 -4.61 -16.25 -7.12
N SER A 29 -5.03 -15.47 -8.12
CA SER A 29 -4.75 -15.72 -9.53
C SER A 29 -4.58 -14.42 -10.31
N GLU A 30 -3.81 -14.45 -11.40
CA GLU A 30 -3.59 -13.26 -12.26
C GLU A 30 -4.87 -12.77 -12.94
N ASP A 31 -5.87 -13.64 -13.12
CA ASP A 31 -7.14 -13.24 -13.71
C ASP A 31 -7.94 -12.29 -12.79
N LEU A 32 -7.77 -12.40 -11.47
CA LEU A 32 -8.33 -11.44 -10.53
C LEU A 32 -7.76 -10.04 -10.75
N TRP A 33 -6.47 -9.92 -11.10
CA TRP A 33 -5.85 -8.62 -11.42
C TRP A 33 -6.53 -7.95 -12.62
N LYS A 34 -6.89 -8.73 -13.66
CA LYS A 34 -7.60 -8.21 -14.83
C LYS A 34 -9.00 -7.72 -14.47
N ILE A 35 -9.70 -8.44 -13.58
CA ILE A 35 -11.01 -8.04 -13.08
C ILE A 35 -10.92 -6.69 -12.37
N PHE A 36 -9.97 -6.53 -11.43
CA PHE A 36 -9.78 -5.26 -10.73
C PHE A 36 -9.39 -4.12 -11.67
N SER A 37 -8.47 -4.38 -12.61
CA SER A 37 -8.03 -3.38 -13.61
C SER A 37 -9.18 -2.86 -14.46
N LYS A 38 -10.05 -3.76 -14.94
CA LYS A 38 -11.22 -3.39 -15.76
C LYS A 38 -12.26 -2.63 -14.93
N LYS A 39 -12.46 -3.03 -13.68
CA LYS A 39 -13.53 -2.49 -12.84
C LYS A 39 -13.23 -1.08 -12.31
N PHE A 40 -11.96 -0.78 -12.09
CA PHE A 40 -11.53 0.49 -11.49
C PHE A 40 -10.96 1.49 -12.51
N SER A 41 -11.00 1.19 -13.82
CA SER A 41 -10.35 2.01 -14.86
C SER A 41 -10.81 3.47 -14.88
N ASP A 42 -12.08 3.75 -14.57
CA ASP A 42 -12.70 5.07 -14.71
C ASP A 42 -13.07 5.70 -13.36
N THR A 43 -12.43 5.26 -12.28
CA THR A 43 -12.76 5.65 -10.90
C THR A 43 -11.54 6.19 -10.15
N LYS A 44 -11.74 7.00 -9.11
CA LYS A 44 -10.66 7.37 -8.17
C LYS A 44 -10.42 6.30 -7.10
N ILE A 45 -10.35 5.04 -7.56
CA ILE A 45 -10.11 3.88 -6.74
C ILE A 45 -8.78 3.30 -7.13
N TYR A 46 -7.92 3.19 -6.13
CA TYR A 46 -6.62 2.57 -6.27
C TYR A 46 -6.65 1.25 -5.53
N TYR A 47 -5.84 0.31 -5.99
CA TYR A 47 -5.75 -0.97 -5.34
C TYR A 47 -4.36 -1.56 -5.48
N GLN A 48 -4.02 -2.44 -4.56
CA GLN A 48 -2.81 -3.25 -4.66
C GLN A 48 -3.02 -4.58 -3.95
N ILE A 49 -2.36 -5.62 -4.46
CA ILE A 49 -2.49 -6.99 -4.00
C ILE A 49 -1.14 -7.42 -3.44
N PHE A 50 -1.14 -7.76 -2.16
CA PHE A 50 0.06 -8.07 -1.41
C PHE A 50 0.04 -9.51 -0.91
N ASP A 51 1.24 -10.03 -0.65
CA ASP A 51 1.46 -11.09 0.32
C ASP A 51 0.82 -10.69 1.67
N PRO A 52 -0.07 -11.51 2.26
CA PRO A 52 -0.75 -11.20 3.52
C PRO A 52 0.19 -10.98 4.71
N TYR A 53 1.44 -11.44 4.63
CA TYR A 53 2.45 -11.29 5.68
C TYR A 53 3.35 -10.07 5.48
N LYS A 54 3.15 -9.32 4.40
CA LYS A 54 3.88 -8.08 4.07
C LYS A 54 2.95 -6.94 3.71
N THR A 55 1.68 -7.04 4.11
CA THR A 55 0.68 -6.02 3.82
C THR A 55 1.03 -4.73 4.58
N PRO A 56 1.21 -3.60 3.87
CA PRO A 56 1.55 -2.33 4.49
C PRO A 56 0.37 -1.77 5.31
N SER A 57 0.70 -0.91 6.27
CA SER A 57 -0.31 -0.17 7.03
C SER A 57 -1.03 0.88 6.17
N GLN A 58 -2.13 1.40 6.69
CA GLN A 58 -2.89 2.48 6.03
C GLN A 58 -2.00 3.71 5.81
N ARG A 59 -1.14 4.04 6.78
CA ARG A 59 -0.23 5.19 6.71
C ARG A 59 0.79 5.04 5.57
N ILE A 60 1.38 3.86 5.43
CA ILE A 60 2.34 3.55 4.36
C ILE A 60 1.66 3.58 2.99
N LEU A 61 0.46 3.01 2.88
CA LEU A 61 -0.35 3.05 1.65
C LEU A 61 -0.69 4.48 1.25
N MET A 62 -1.16 5.31 2.19
CA MET A 62 -1.53 6.69 1.91
C MET A 62 -0.33 7.53 1.46
N TYR A 63 0.81 7.37 2.13
CA TYR A 63 2.05 8.03 1.73
C TYR A 63 2.50 7.59 0.34
N SER A 64 2.42 6.29 0.05
CA SER A 64 2.84 5.75 -1.23
C SER A 64 1.93 6.20 -2.37
N LEU A 65 0.62 6.27 -2.14
CA LEU A 65 -0.33 6.85 -3.10
C LEU A 65 -0.07 8.34 -3.32
N ALA A 66 0.15 9.12 -2.26
CA ALA A 66 0.44 10.55 -2.39
C ALA A 66 1.67 10.79 -3.27
N ARG A 67 2.69 9.96 -3.08
CA ARG A 67 3.91 10.00 -3.86
C ARG A 67 3.73 9.52 -5.29
N ALA A 68 2.96 8.45 -5.50
CA ALA A 68 2.60 7.98 -6.84
C ALA A 68 1.88 9.09 -7.61
N LEU A 69 0.82 9.69 -7.05
CA LEU A 69 0.08 10.80 -7.66
C LEU A 69 1.01 11.96 -8.03
N ARG A 70 1.91 12.35 -7.13
CA ARG A 70 2.90 13.39 -7.40
C ARG A 70 3.85 13.00 -8.54
N SER A 71 4.34 11.76 -8.58
CA SER A 71 5.22 11.30 -9.66
C SER A 71 4.53 11.36 -11.04
N PHE A 72 3.22 11.06 -11.10
CA PHE A 72 2.42 11.19 -12.31
C PHE A 72 2.22 12.66 -12.71
N GLU A 73 1.88 13.54 -11.76
CA GLU A 73 1.76 14.98 -12.00
C GLU A 73 3.06 15.58 -12.58
N MET A 74 4.20 15.13 -12.05
CA MET A 74 5.53 15.56 -12.48
C MET A 74 6.06 14.82 -13.72
N LYS A 75 5.34 13.82 -14.24
CA LYS A 75 5.79 12.91 -15.32
C LYS A 75 7.13 12.20 -15.01
N GLN A 76 7.34 11.87 -13.74
CA GLN A 76 8.52 11.16 -13.22
C GLN A 76 8.20 9.72 -12.82
N ASN A 77 6.97 9.28 -13.01
CA ASN A 77 6.52 7.92 -12.74
C ASN A 77 7.30 6.89 -13.58
N ILE A 78 7.60 5.75 -12.99
CA ILE A 78 8.29 4.63 -13.66
C ILE A 78 7.28 3.83 -14.49
N SER A 79 6.13 3.53 -13.89
CA SER A 79 5.04 2.79 -14.50
C SER A 79 3.96 3.74 -15.02
N ARG A 80 3.34 3.39 -16.15
CA ARG A 80 2.15 4.08 -16.67
C ARG A 80 0.87 3.77 -15.86
N ASN A 81 0.93 2.76 -15.00
CA ASN A 81 -0.18 2.35 -14.13
C ASN A 81 0.14 2.74 -12.69
N ILE A 82 -0.70 3.58 -12.09
CA ILE A 82 -0.51 4.11 -10.74
C ILE A 82 -0.51 3.02 -9.66
N ASN A 83 -1.27 1.93 -9.85
CA ASN A 83 -1.29 0.81 -8.89
C ASN A 83 0.07 0.13 -8.85
N ILE A 84 0.71 -0.06 -10.00
CA ILE A 84 2.10 -0.57 -10.08
C ILE A 84 3.09 0.44 -9.50
N GLU A 85 2.86 1.74 -9.69
CA GLU A 85 3.71 2.77 -9.09
C GLU A 85 3.68 2.72 -7.55
N ILE A 86 2.50 2.50 -6.96
CA ILE A 86 2.35 2.29 -5.51
C ILE A 86 3.20 1.09 -5.05
N LEU A 87 3.17 -0.03 -5.79
CA LEU A 87 3.98 -1.22 -5.48
C LEU A 87 5.49 -0.95 -5.57
N LEU A 88 5.93 -0.26 -6.63
CA LEU A 88 7.32 0.14 -6.81
C LEU A 88 7.82 1.01 -5.65
N ILE A 89 7.01 2.00 -5.24
CA ILE A 89 7.31 2.89 -4.13
C ILE A 89 7.44 2.11 -2.80
N ILE A 90 6.47 1.24 -2.49
CA ILE A 90 6.46 0.48 -1.22
C ILE A 90 7.61 -0.53 -1.19
N SER A 91 7.86 -1.23 -2.31
CA SER A 91 8.95 -2.22 -2.43
C SER A 91 10.34 -1.61 -2.42
N GLY A 92 10.42 -0.29 -2.55
CA GLY A 92 11.65 0.44 -2.74
C GLY A 92 12.46 0.03 -3.97
N SER A 93 11.77 -0.40 -5.03
CA SER A 93 12.35 -0.92 -6.27
C SER A 93 11.93 -0.04 -7.46
N ARG A 94 12.81 0.06 -8.46
CA ARG A 94 12.46 0.57 -9.80
C ARG A 94 12.11 -0.56 -10.78
N ASP A 95 12.32 -1.81 -10.37
CA ASP A 95 12.04 -3.02 -11.13
C ASP A 95 10.71 -3.62 -10.66
N ILE A 96 9.77 -3.74 -11.60
CA ILE A 96 8.41 -4.27 -11.38
C ILE A 96 8.46 -5.74 -10.96
N ASN A 97 9.28 -6.55 -11.62
CA ASN A 97 9.37 -7.99 -11.32
C ASN A 97 9.91 -8.20 -9.90
N LYS A 98 10.94 -7.44 -9.53
CA LYS A 98 11.48 -7.48 -8.17
C LYS A 98 10.46 -6.99 -7.13
N ALA A 99 9.68 -5.96 -7.45
CA ALA A 99 8.64 -5.46 -6.56
C ALA A 99 7.53 -6.50 -6.32
N VAL A 100 7.08 -7.16 -7.39
CA VAL A 100 6.11 -8.27 -7.33
C VAL A 100 6.68 -9.46 -6.57
N GLN A 101 7.92 -9.87 -6.82
CA GLN A 101 8.56 -10.97 -6.09
C GLN A 101 8.69 -10.70 -4.60
N ASN A 102 8.97 -9.45 -4.23
CA ASN A 102 9.17 -9.08 -2.83
C ASN A 102 7.85 -8.99 -2.05
N LEU A 103 6.85 -8.35 -2.65
CA LEU A 103 5.63 -7.93 -1.95
C LEU A 103 4.34 -8.56 -2.47
N GLY A 104 4.32 -9.07 -3.69
CA GLY A 104 3.17 -9.73 -4.27
C GLY A 104 2.98 -11.15 -3.71
N PRO A 105 1.74 -11.66 -3.73
CA PRO A 105 1.46 -13.06 -3.39
C PRO A 105 1.95 -14.00 -4.51
N ARG A 106 2.14 -15.28 -4.17
CA ARG A 106 2.36 -16.32 -5.19
C ARG A 106 1.02 -16.80 -5.73
N VAL A 107 0.99 -17.22 -7.00
CA VAL A 107 -0.22 -17.79 -7.59
C VAL A 107 -0.62 -19.06 -6.83
N GLY A 108 -1.90 -19.15 -6.45
CA GLY A 108 -2.43 -20.25 -5.65
C GLY A 108 -2.35 -20.03 -4.14
N ASP A 109 -1.49 -19.12 -3.65
CA ASP A 109 -1.40 -18.75 -2.24
C ASP A 109 -2.48 -17.71 -1.89
N PRO A 110 -2.78 -17.51 -0.59
CA PRO A 110 -3.63 -16.41 -0.17
C PRO A 110 -3.00 -15.04 -0.46
N ALA A 111 -3.86 -14.04 -0.65
CA ALA A 111 -3.47 -12.67 -0.93
C ALA A 111 -4.28 -11.66 -0.12
N MET A 112 -3.70 -10.47 0.07
CA MET A 112 -4.37 -9.34 0.66
C MET A 112 -4.60 -8.27 -0.41
N LEU A 113 -5.85 -8.06 -0.79
CA LEU A 113 -6.25 -6.93 -1.61
C LEU A 113 -6.47 -5.72 -0.72
N THR A 114 -5.78 -4.64 -1.06
CA THR A 114 -5.97 -3.31 -0.48
C THR A 114 -6.74 -2.46 -1.48
N ILE A 115 -7.80 -1.79 -1.02
CA ILE A 115 -8.56 -0.82 -1.82
C ILE A 115 -8.45 0.53 -1.13
N ILE A 116 -8.00 1.54 -1.86
CA ILE A 116 -7.96 2.94 -1.45
C ILE A 116 -9.00 3.67 -2.28
N ASN A 117 -10.12 4.00 -1.66
CA ASN A 117 -11.21 4.70 -2.32
C ASN A 117 -11.26 6.15 -1.85
N CYS A 118 -11.15 7.09 -2.80
CA CYS A 118 -11.19 8.54 -2.54
C CYS A 118 -12.50 9.22 -2.96
N GLU A 119 -13.51 8.43 -3.36
CA GLU A 119 -14.83 8.94 -3.73
C GLU A 119 -15.79 8.86 -2.54
N LYS A 120 -16.51 9.97 -2.30
CA LYS A 120 -17.53 10.07 -1.24
C LYS A 120 -18.73 9.15 -1.48
N THR A 121 -19.00 8.83 -2.75
CA THR A 121 -20.17 8.07 -3.21
C THR A 121 -19.86 6.62 -3.48
N PHE A 122 -18.72 6.11 -3.01
CA PHE A 122 -18.40 4.70 -3.23
C PHE A 122 -19.30 3.83 -2.37
N LEU A 123 -20.46 3.52 -2.96
CA LEU A 123 -21.29 2.38 -2.62
C LEU A 123 -20.35 1.19 -2.53
N HIS A 124 -20.24 0.68 -1.31
CA HIS A 124 -19.50 -0.48 -0.89
C HIS A 124 -19.06 -1.44 -2.02
N PRO A 125 -17.81 -1.94 -1.98
CA PRO A 125 -17.43 -3.17 -2.71
C PRO A 125 -18.39 -4.34 -2.50
N ASP A 126 -19.20 -4.30 -1.43
CA ASP A 126 -20.30 -5.22 -1.10
C ASP A 126 -21.32 -5.42 -2.23
N LEU A 127 -21.37 -4.55 -3.24
CA LEU A 127 -22.27 -4.79 -4.39
C LEU A 127 -21.77 -5.90 -5.34
N GLU A 128 -20.48 -6.30 -5.34
CA GLU A 128 -20.01 -7.26 -6.36
C GLU A 128 -18.89 -8.23 -5.96
N PHE A 129 -18.25 -8.11 -4.78
CA PHE A 129 -17.44 -9.21 -4.23
C PHE A 129 -18.22 -9.94 -3.14
N LYS A 130 -19.37 -10.53 -3.49
CA LYS A 130 -20.24 -11.24 -2.53
C LYS A 130 -19.49 -12.30 -1.70
N GLU A 131 -18.34 -12.76 -2.20
CA GLU A 131 -17.51 -13.80 -1.59
C GLU A 131 -16.34 -13.25 -0.75
N ILE A 132 -15.99 -11.96 -0.85
CA ILE A 132 -14.79 -11.39 -0.21
C ILE A 132 -15.19 -10.26 0.72
N LYS A 133 -15.12 -10.50 2.03
CA LYS A 133 -15.47 -9.52 3.05
C LYS A 133 -14.26 -8.68 3.46
N PRO A 134 -14.46 -7.40 3.84
CA PRO A 134 -13.39 -6.62 4.41
C PRO A 134 -12.92 -7.25 5.73
N VAL A 135 -11.62 -7.22 5.97
CA VAL A 135 -10.99 -7.74 7.18
C VAL A 135 -10.34 -6.62 7.96
N ASP A 136 -10.37 -6.74 9.29
CA ASP A 136 -9.48 -5.97 10.16
C ASP A 136 -8.20 -6.78 10.35
N ILE A 137 -7.05 -6.15 10.14
CA ILE A 137 -5.75 -6.81 10.31
C ILE A 137 -5.44 -6.99 11.80
N GLY A 138 -5.94 -6.13 12.69
CA GLY A 138 -5.54 -6.13 14.10
C GLY A 138 -4.09 -5.65 14.32
N LEU A 139 -3.76 -5.20 15.53
CA LEU A 139 -2.48 -4.54 15.80
C LEU A 139 -1.30 -5.51 15.82
N GLU A 140 -1.47 -6.72 16.36
CA GLU A 140 -0.43 -7.73 16.46
C GLU A 140 0.03 -8.21 15.08
N ARG A 141 -0.94 -8.53 14.21
CA ARG A 141 -0.65 -8.93 12.83
C ARG A 141 -0.13 -7.76 12.01
N LEU A 142 -0.60 -6.54 12.25
CA LEU A 142 -0.04 -5.36 11.61
C LEU A 142 1.44 -5.20 11.97
N LEU A 143 1.81 -5.36 13.24
CA LEU A 143 3.20 -5.33 13.66
C LEU A 143 4.03 -6.41 12.94
N GLU A 144 3.56 -7.66 12.91
CA GLU A 144 4.24 -8.76 12.21
C GLU A 144 4.46 -8.42 10.71
N ASN A 145 3.43 -7.90 10.05
CA ASN A 145 3.50 -7.48 8.67
C ASN A 145 4.55 -6.38 8.45
N LEU A 146 4.61 -5.39 9.34
CA LEU A 146 5.57 -4.29 9.28
C LEU A 146 7.01 -4.74 9.55
N GLU A 147 7.22 -5.71 10.43
CA GLU A 147 8.53 -6.33 10.65
C GLU A 147 9.00 -7.10 9.41
N ASN A 148 8.12 -7.89 8.81
CA ASN A 148 8.41 -8.63 7.57
C ASN A 148 8.68 -7.69 6.39
N LEU A 149 7.91 -6.61 6.28
CA LEU A 149 8.15 -5.56 5.30
C LEU A 149 9.50 -4.87 5.55
N SER A 150 9.84 -4.55 6.81
CA SER A 150 11.13 -3.96 7.17
C SER A 150 12.30 -4.87 6.81
N LYS A 151 12.20 -6.17 7.08
CA LYS A 151 13.19 -7.18 6.65
C LYS A 151 13.37 -7.17 5.13
N THR A 152 12.26 -7.18 4.39
CA THR A 152 12.26 -7.12 2.92
C THR A 152 12.97 -5.86 2.40
N LEU A 153 12.74 -4.72 3.06
CA LEU A 153 13.33 -3.43 2.72
C LEU A 153 14.73 -3.19 3.32
N LYS A 154 15.27 -4.16 4.07
CA LYS A 154 16.54 -4.08 4.80
C LYS A 154 16.60 -2.86 5.74
N ILE A 155 15.53 -2.66 6.51
CA ILE A 155 15.38 -1.60 7.51
C ILE A 155 15.57 -2.23 8.89
N SER A 156 16.42 -1.63 9.72
CA SER A 156 16.59 -2.04 11.11
C SER A 156 15.41 -1.60 11.97
N THR A 157 14.90 -2.49 12.81
CA THR A 157 13.82 -2.23 13.78
C THR A 157 14.31 -2.15 15.21
N VAL A 158 15.62 -2.32 15.46
CA VAL A 158 16.19 -2.46 16.82
C VAL A 158 15.74 -1.34 17.77
N LEU A 159 15.80 -0.08 17.33
CA LEU A 159 15.38 1.08 18.14
C LEU A 159 13.87 1.14 18.41
N CYS A 160 13.07 0.45 17.59
CA CYS A 160 11.63 0.33 17.78
C CYS A 160 11.28 -0.81 18.74
N ASP A 161 12.12 -1.84 18.83
CA ASP A 161 11.90 -3.01 19.70
C ASP A 161 12.04 -2.67 21.19
N GLU A 162 12.70 -1.55 21.50
CA GLU A 162 12.80 -0.99 22.86
C GLU A 162 11.48 -0.33 23.34
N LYS A 163 10.50 -0.13 22.45
CA LYS A 163 9.20 0.46 22.79
C LYS A 163 8.30 -0.57 23.47
N LYS A 164 7.81 -0.21 24.66
CA LYS A 164 6.93 -1.08 25.47
C LYS A 164 5.48 -1.08 24.96
N ASP A 165 5.02 0.04 24.41
CA ASP A 165 3.68 0.14 23.84
C ASP A 165 3.65 -0.35 22.38
N LEU A 166 2.65 -1.16 22.05
CA LEU A 166 2.48 -1.75 20.72
C LEU A 166 2.25 -0.68 19.65
N GLY A 167 1.46 0.35 19.98
CA GLY A 167 1.20 1.48 19.08
C GLY A 167 2.46 2.30 18.80
N GLU A 168 3.26 2.58 19.83
CA GLU A 168 4.55 3.28 19.67
C GLU A 168 5.53 2.49 18.80
N ARG A 169 5.58 1.16 18.96
CA ARG A 169 6.44 0.29 18.15
C ARG A 169 6.01 0.30 16.68
N ILE A 170 4.70 0.15 16.42
CA ILE A 170 4.12 0.25 15.07
C ILE A 170 4.48 1.61 14.44
N LEU A 171 4.22 2.71 15.14
CA LEU A 171 4.50 4.07 14.66
C LEU A 171 5.99 4.28 14.38
N CYS A 172 6.88 3.69 15.18
CA CYS A 172 8.32 3.76 14.96
C CYS A 172 8.72 3.05 13.65
N ILE A 173 8.23 1.83 13.44
CA ILE A 173 8.53 1.04 12.24
C ILE A 173 7.95 1.71 10.99
N GLU A 174 6.70 2.18 11.05
CA GLU A 174 6.07 2.94 9.96
C GLU A 174 6.91 4.16 9.55
N LYS A 175 7.38 4.94 10.52
CA LYS A 175 8.24 6.10 10.25
C LYS A 175 9.54 5.69 9.56
N ASN A 176 10.18 4.61 10.00
CA ASN A 176 11.41 4.13 9.37
C ASN A 176 11.16 3.67 7.92
N ILE A 177 10.05 2.98 7.65
CA ILE A 177 9.64 2.59 6.30
C ILE A 177 9.36 3.83 5.45
N ILE A 178 8.56 4.77 5.94
CA ILE A 178 8.23 6.02 5.23
C ILE A 178 9.50 6.83 4.92
N ASN A 179 10.43 6.93 5.86
CA ASN A 179 11.71 7.58 5.64
C ASN A 179 12.51 6.86 4.55
N LYS A 180 12.63 5.52 4.62
CA LYS A 180 13.33 4.73 3.60
C LYS A 180 12.75 4.95 2.21
N ILE A 181 11.42 4.87 2.07
CA ILE A 181 10.79 5.08 0.77
C ILE A 181 11.03 6.52 0.32
N SER A 182 10.84 7.54 1.17
CA SER A 182 11.02 8.96 0.81
C SER A 182 12.40 9.30 0.22
N LEU A 183 13.44 8.54 0.61
CA LEU A 183 14.81 8.72 0.14
C LEU A 183 15.08 8.12 -1.24
N LEU A 184 14.19 7.28 -1.76
CA LEU A 184 14.30 6.73 -3.12
C LEU A 184 14.06 7.87 -4.12
N ARG A 185 15.10 8.59 -4.53
CA ARG A 185 14.94 9.71 -5.47
C ARG A 185 14.21 9.25 -6.76
N ASP A 186 13.34 10.15 -7.25
CA ASP A 186 12.75 10.12 -8.60
C ASP A 186 13.87 9.96 -9.66
#